data_AF-A0A514XEB2-F1
#
_entry.id   AF-A0A514XEB2-F1
#
_cell.length_a   1.000
_cell.length_b   1.000
_cell.length_c   1.000
_cell.angle_alpha   90.00
_cell.angle_beta   90.00
_cell.angle_gamma   90.00
#
_symmetry.space_group_name_H-M   'P 1'
#
loop_
_entity.id
_entity.type
_entity.pdbx_description
1 polymer ?
#
loop_
_entity_poly.entity_id
_entity_poly.type
_entity_poly.pdbx_seq_one_letter_code
_entity_poly.pdbx_strand_id
1 'polypeptide(L)'
;MNSHYLFPGKHAAFKEETVISTLLGSCVAVAIYDPTTRIGGLNHYLLPDAQPNERANSRYGNHAIQMLVEDCVKLGANRSQLKAKVYGGGNVISVSSLGDAIGKRNIELAESMLREMGIPITERNVGGESARTIKFNTATADVLHNQTKEGGADSPVDVSGFKPLAVAKGVKVLVVDDSATVRTLFSKIFTSSGLEVVGAAADAYQARDLIVNKKPDVMTLDIEMPKMSGVMFLEKIMKHHPIPVVMVSSLANTGEAALKSLDLGAVEFVHKPSQFDPQVLKELAETLVMKVRAAASVNVIKKLKETPASEARVSVPTKAVRRAAELKIVVVGGNAGSADALEQFIATLAADTPPVVVSCSTVANFVTAYISKVKAKSKVTPVVGKDGDFLRMGHVYFIPSEHHGKIVTGPQGPVLKLEKGAPVASQLPSSNVLFQSAANSFGKGVFAVLLGGFGTDGVNGLTEVQKLGGASVVQHPEEAQFPYGPQKAIELGVADEVLKAEALAAYLMQYRNQNLY
;
A
#
# COMPACT_ATOMS: atom_id res chain seq x y z
N MET A 1 -7.24 10.37 -26.69
CA MET A 1 -5.89 9.83 -26.44
C MET A 1 -5.98 9.01 -25.17
N ASN A 2 -5.81 7.68 -25.25
CA ASN A 2 -5.88 6.83 -24.06
C ASN A 2 -4.59 6.97 -23.26
N SER A 3 -4.65 6.81 -21.94
CA SER A 3 -3.47 6.81 -21.06
C SER A 3 -3.44 5.55 -20.21
N HIS A 4 -2.27 4.96 -20.04
CA HIS A 4 -2.06 3.76 -19.23
C HIS A 4 -0.81 3.92 -18.36
N TYR A 5 -0.97 3.87 -17.04
CA TYR A 5 0.19 3.80 -16.16
C TYR A 5 0.67 2.35 -16.06
N LEU A 6 1.94 2.11 -16.40
CA LEU A 6 2.55 0.79 -16.35
C LEU A 6 3.30 0.61 -15.03
N PHE A 7 2.77 -0.29 -14.19
CA PHE A 7 3.39 -0.62 -12.92
C PHE A 7 4.70 -1.41 -13.10
N PRO A 8 5.67 -1.27 -12.17
CA PRO A 8 6.83 -2.14 -12.10
C PRO A 8 6.44 -3.62 -12.11
N GLY A 9 7.17 -4.42 -12.87
CA GLY A 9 6.91 -5.84 -13.03
C GLY A 9 5.81 -6.21 -14.04
N LYS A 10 5.27 -5.24 -14.78
CA LYS A 10 4.22 -5.44 -15.77
C LYS A 10 4.69 -5.08 -17.19
N HIS A 11 3.93 -5.53 -18.17
CA HIS A 11 4.02 -5.06 -19.56
C HIS A 11 2.62 -4.83 -20.10
N ALA A 12 2.50 -3.93 -21.07
CA ALA A 12 1.25 -3.68 -21.77
C ALA A 12 1.54 -3.35 -23.23
N ALA A 13 0.66 -3.80 -24.13
CA ALA A 13 0.71 -3.50 -25.55
C ALA A 13 -0.69 -3.10 -26.02
N PHE A 14 -0.76 -2.13 -26.93
CA PHE A 14 -2.01 -1.58 -27.43
C PHE A 14 -1.95 -1.41 -28.94
N LYS A 15 -3.08 -1.71 -29.60
CA LYS A 15 -3.32 -1.37 -31.00
C LYS A 15 -3.88 0.04 -31.17
N GLU A 16 -4.67 0.49 -30.20
CA GLU A 16 -5.16 1.87 -30.15
C GLU A 16 -4.07 2.80 -29.61
N GLU A 17 -4.10 4.05 -30.07
CA GLU A 17 -3.17 5.07 -29.60
C GLU A 17 -3.32 5.31 -28.08
N THR A 18 -2.28 4.91 -27.36
CA THR A 18 -2.24 4.94 -25.91
C THR A 18 -0.89 5.49 -25.46
N VAL A 19 -0.91 6.42 -24.51
CA VAL A 19 0.29 6.89 -23.83
C VAL A 19 0.53 6.00 -22.63
N ILE A 20 1.60 5.20 -22.68
CA ILE A 20 2.03 4.38 -21.56
C ILE A 20 3.05 5.15 -20.73
N SER A 21 2.79 5.35 -19.45
CA SER A 21 3.69 6.08 -18.53
C SER A 21 4.25 5.18 -17.44
N THR A 22 5.52 5.36 -17.06
CA THR A 22 6.14 4.67 -15.92
C THR A 22 7.27 5.50 -15.29
N LEU A 23 7.60 5.22 -14.03
CA LEU A 23 8.73 5.78 -13.29
C LEU A 23 9.84 4.73 -13.13
N LEU A 24 11.07 5.09 -13.47
CA LEU A 24 12.22 4.19 -13.51
C LEU A 24 13.35 4.67 -12.60
N GLY A 25 13.81 3.77 -11.73
CA GLY A 25 15.05 3.87 -10.97
C GLY A 25 16.11 2.93 -11.55
N SER A 26 16.54 1.93 -10.77
CA SER A 26 17.46 0.86 -11.20
C SER A 26 16.82 -0.20 -12.12
N CYS A 27 15.50 -0.20 -12.22
CA CYS A 27 14.71 -0.96 -13.17
C CYS A 27 14.83 -0.41 -14.61
N VAL A 28 14.53 -1.23 -15.61
CA VAL A 28 14.60 -0.86 -17.03
C VAL A 28 13.24 -1.07 -17.68
N ALA A 29 12.89 -0.16 -18.58
CA ALA A 29 11.76 -0.28 -19.48
C ALA A 29 12.23 -0.40 -20.92
N VAL A 30 11.64 -1.37 -21.63
CA VAL A 30 11.81 -1.56 -23.07
C VAL A 30 10.47 -1.24 -23.73
N ALA A 31 10.48 -0.23 -24.59
CA ALA A 31 9.37 0.08 -25.48
C ALA A 31 9.58 -0.68 -26.79
N ILE A 32 8.55 -1.37 -27.26
CA ILE A 32 8.51 -2.06 -28.56
C ILE A 32 7.44 -1.40 -29.41
N TYR A 33 7.74 -1.14 -30.68
CA TYR A 33 6.77 -0.58 -31.62
C TYR A 33 6.98 -1.08 -33.05
N ASP A 34 5.90 -1.13 -33.80
CA ASP A 34 5.90 -1.30 -35.25
C ASP A 34 5.46 0.02 -35.92
N PRO A 35 6.35 0.68 -36.68
CA PRO A 35 6.05 1.97 -37.30
C PRO A 35 4.97 1.89 -38.40
N THR A 36 4.69 0.71 -38.92
CA THR A 36 3.73 0.50 -40.01
C THR A 36 2.32 0.28 -39.46
N THR A 37 2.19 -0.63 -38.51
CA THR A 37 0.89 -0.99 -37.92
C THR A 37 0.48 -0.07 -36.77
N ARG A 38 1.41 0.77 -36.28
CA ARG A 38 1.23 1.66 -35.12
C ARG A 38 0.83 0.94 -33.84
N ILE A 39 1.22 -0.34 -33.75
CA ILE A 39 1.08 -1.14 -32.54
C ILE A 39 2.35 -0.96 -31.73
N GLY A 40 2.18 -0.69 -30.45
CA GLY A 40 3.30 -0.52 -29.54
C GLY A 40 2.96 -0.96 -28.13
N GLY A 41 4.01 -1.18 -27.35
CA GLY A 41 3.89 -1.52 -25.96
C GLY A 41 5.15 -1.22 -25.18
N LEU A 42 5.04 -1.31 -23.87
CA LEU A 42 6.09 -1.00 -22.93
C LEU A 42 6.12 -2.10 -21.87
N ASN A 43 7.31 -2.53 -21.48
CA ASN A 43 7.51 -3.31 -20.26
C ASN A 43 8.21 -2.47 -19.19
N HIS A 44 8.14 -2.94 -17.96
CA HIS A 44 8.89 -2.41 -16.84
C HIS A 44 9.35 -3.61 -16.02
N TYR A 45 10.59 -4.05 -16.21
CA TYR A 45 11.15 -5.15 -15.44
C TYR A 45 12.14 -4.66 -14.39
N LEU A 46 12.26 -5.43 -13.32
CA LEU A 46 12.95 -5.06 -12.08
C LEU A 46 14.32 -5.73 -11.99
N LEU A 47 14.40 -6.99 -12.42
CA LEU A 47 15.56 -7.86 -12.28
C LEU A 47 15.92 -8.47 -13.64
N PRO A 48 17.19 -8.87 -13.87
CA PRO A 48 17.58 -9.43 -15.14
C PRO A 48 16.97 -10.83 -15.33
N ASP A 49 17.28 -11.76 -14.42
CA ASP A 49 16.89 -13.16 -14.53
C ASP A 49 16.15 -13.66 -13.28
N ALA A 50 15.23 -14.59 -13.49
CA ALA A 50 14.55 -15.32 -12.42
C ALA A 50 15.49 -16.34 -11.79
N GLN A 51 15.38 -16.55 -10.47
CA GLN A 51 16.03 -17.70 -9.85
C GLN A 51 15.39 -19.02 -10.34
N PRO A 52 16.08 -20.17 -10.28
CA PRO A 52 15.59 -21.44 -10.84
C PRO A 52 14.20 -21.90 -10.34
N ASN A 53 13.80 -21.45 -9.15
CA ASN A 53 12.52 -21.79 -8.53
C ASN A 53 11.49 -20.64 -8.58
N GLU A 54 11.84 -19.49 -9.15
CA GLU A 54 10.97 -18.33 -9.25
C GLU A 54 10.09 -18.38 -10.50
N ARG A 55 8.87 -17.84 -10.38
CA ARG A 55 7.84 -17.92 -11.41
C ARG A 55 8.21 -16.99 -12.58
N ALA A 56 8.24 -17.52 -13.81
CA ALA A 56 8.39 -16.71 -15.02
C ALA A 56 7.25 -15.67 -15.12
N ASN A 57 7.60 -14.39 -15.05
CA ASN A 57 6.69 -13.25 -15.13
C ASN A 57 7.44 -12.00 -15.63
N SER A 58 6.73 -10.90 -15.85
CA SER A 58 7.30 -9.67 -16.45
C SER A 58 8.18 -8.83 -15.52
N ARG A 59 8.53 -9.35 -14.33
CA ARG A 59 9.50 -8.72 -13.43
C ARG A 59 10.93 -9.01 -13.84
N TYR A 60 11.16 -10.09 -14.57
CA TYR A 60 12.47 -10.50 -15.06
C TYR A 60 12.59 -10.11 -16.53
N GLY A 61 13.68 -9.42 -16.90
CA GLY A 61 13.88 -8.92 -18.26
C GLY A 61 13.81 -10.03 -19.30
N ASN A 62 14.35 -11.22 -18.97
CA ASN A 62 14.38 -12.40 -19.82
C ASN A 62 12.98 -12.87 -20.26
N HIS A 63 11.97 -12.68 -19.42
CA HIS A 63 10.58 -13.00 -19.75
C HIS A 63 9.82 -11.76 -20.21
N ALA A 64 10.03 -10.60 -19.59
CA ALA A 64 9.28 -9.38 -19.87
C ALA A 64 9.43 -8.89 -21.31
N ILE A 65 10.65 -8.96 -21.88
CA ILE A 65 10.92 -8.53 -23.25
C ILE A 65 10.26 -9.49 -24.24
N GLN A 66 10.41 -10.79 -24.01
CA GLN A 66 9.79 -11.81 -24.85
C GLN A 66 8.25 -11.71 -24.85
N MET A 67 7.65 -11.62 -23.66
CA MET A 67 6.18 -11.49 -23.52
C MET A 67 5.65 -10.24 -24.22
N LEU A 68 6.35 -9.11 -24.10
CA LEU A 68 5.96 -7.87 -24.76
C LEU A 68 5.97 -7.99 -26.29
N VAL A 69 7.03 -8.58 -26.86
CA VAL A 69 7.14 -8.81 -28.30
C VAL A 69 6.01 -9.72 -28.78
N GLU A 70 5.74 -10.82 -28.07
CA GLU A 70 4.66 -11.74 -28.40
C GLU A 70 3.29 -11.06 -28.36
N ASP A 71 3.03 -10.22 -27.36
CA ASP A 71 1.76 -9.50 -27.24
C ASP A 71 1.60 -8.43 -28.34
N CYS A 72 2.66 -7.73 -28.73
CA CYS A 72 2.62 -6.82 -29.89
C CYS A 72 2.29 -7.58 -31.19
N VAL A 73 2.92 -8.72 -31.43
CA VAL A 73 2.66 -9.56 -32.61
C VAL A 73 1.24 -10.11 -32.62
N LYS A 74 0.72 -10.55 -31.46
CA LYS A 74 -0.68 -11.01 -31.32
C LYS A 74 -1.69 -9.91 -31.64
N LEU A 75 -1.36 -8.66 -31.35
CA LEU A 75 -2.20 -7.51 -31.69
C LEU A 75 -2.13 -7.13 -33.19
N GLY A 76 -1.21 -7.75 -33.94
CA GLY A 76 -1.06 -7.58 -35.38
C GLY A 76 0.23 -6.88 -35.82
N ALA A 77 1.19 -6.65 -34.92
CA ALA A 77 2.46 -6.05 -35.29
C ALA A 77 3.30 -7.00 -36.15
N ASN A 78 4.00 -6.47 -37.15
CA ASN A 78 4.91 -7.25 -37.97
C ASN A 78 6.24 -7.43 -37.23
N ARG A 79 6.54 -8.69 -36.85
CA ARG A 79 7.76 -9.05 -36.11
C ARG A 79 9.05 -8.54 -36.76
N SER A 80 9.13 -8.55 -38.09
CA SER A 80 10.31 -8.11 -38.84
C SER A 80 10.49 -6.58 -38.86
N GLN A 81 9.45 -5.82 -38.51
CA GLN A 81 9.44 -4.36 -38.51
C GLN A 81 9.53 -3.77 -37.10
N LEU A 82 9.58 -4.63 -36.06
CA LEU A 82 9.66 -4.18 -34.69
C LEU A 82 10.94 -3.40 -34.44
N LYS A 83 10.81 -2.32 -33.67
CA LYS A 83 11.89 -1.46 -33.20
C LYS A 83 11.76 -1.31 -31.70
N ALA A 84 12.88 -1.02 -31.03
CA ALA A 84 12.93 -0.87 -29.58
C ALA A 84 13.44 0.50 -29.16
N LYS A 85 13.06 0.92 -27.95
CA LYS A 85 13.70 2.00 -27.19
C LYS A 85 13.91 1.56 -25.74
N VAL A 86 15.03 1.94 -25.13
CA VAL A 86 15.41 1.45 -23.78
C VAL A 86 15.66 2.60 -22.82
N TYR A 87 15.03 2.55 -21.64
CA TYR A 87 15.09 3.58 -20.60
C TYR A 87 15.31 2.99 -19.20
N GLY A 88 15.93 3.76 -18.29
CA GLY A 88 16.04 3.41 -16.87
C GLY A 88 17.45 2.97 -16.44
N GLY A 89 17.55 2.07 -15.47
CA GLY A 89 18.82 1.55 -14.96
C GLY A 89 19.69 2.60 -14.25
N GLY A 90 19.07 3.61 -13.64
CA GLY A 90 19.74 4.64 -12.86
C GLY A 90 20.01 4.23 -11.41
N ASN A 91 21.06 4.77 -10.81
CA ASN A 91 21.45 4.55 -9.41
C ASN A 91 20.89 5.66 -8.50
N VAL A 92 19.65 5.47 -8.03
CA VAL A 92 18.91 6.49 -7.25
C VAL A 92 19.23 6.43 -5.74
N ILE A 93 19.95 5.39 -5.26
CA ILE A 93 20.27 5.20 -3.83
C ILE A 93 21.77 4.91 -3.67
N SER A 94 22.53 5.94 -3.27
CA SER A 94 24.00 5.91 -3.07
C SER A 94 24.47 5.20 -1.79
N VAL A 95 23.69 4.25 -1.25
CA VAL A 95 23.93 3.69 0.10
C VAL A 95 24.35 2.21 0.07
N SER A 96 24.39 1.56 -1.10
CA SER A 96 24.94 0.21 -1.19
C SER A 96 25.57 -0.07 -2.54
N SER A 97 26.74 -0.70 -2.54
CA SER A 97 27.43 -1.24 -3.72
C SER A 97 26.63 -2.32 -4.48
N LEU A 98 25.46 -2.73 -3.96
CA LEU A 98 24.51 -3.63 -4.65
C LEU A 98 23.66 -2.92 -5.73
N GLY A 99 23.35 -1.62 -5.56
CA GLY A 99 22.47 -0.88 -6.47
C GLY A 99 23.09 -0.68 -7.86
N ASP A 100 24.37 -0.33 -7.92
CA ASP A 100 25.14 -0.15 -9.17
C ASP A 100 25.15 -1.42 -10.04
N ALA A 101 25.17 -2.59 -9.40
CA ALA A 101 25.22 -3.86 -10.12
C ALA A 101 23.89 -4.23 -10.78
N ILE A 102 22.73 -3.86 -10.20
CA ILE A 102 21.42 -4.30 -10.72
C ILE A 102 21.02 -3.49 -11.95
N GLY A 103 21.13 -2.16 -11.91
CA GLY A 103 20.78 -1.29 -13.04
C GLY A 103 21.60 -1.62 -14.29
N LYS A 104 22.92 -1.80 -14.11
CA LYS A 104 23.82 -2.19 -15.19
C LYS A 104 23.45 -3.55 -15.80
N ARG A 105 23.21 -4.57 -14.96
CA ARG A 105 22.79 -5.91 -15.42
C ARG A 105 21.45 -5.89 -16.15
N ASN A 106 20.50 -5.09 -15.68
CA ASN A 106 19.22 -4.92 -16.36
C ASN A 106 19.43 -4.34 -17.77
N ILE A 107 20.24 -3.29 -17.90
CA ILE A 107 20.56 -2.67 -19.20
C ILE A 107 21.21 -3.68 -20.15
N GLU A 108 22.26 -4.37 -19.68
CA GLU A 108 23.01 -5.35 -20.47
C GLU A 108 22.10 -6.46 -20.98
N LEU A 109 21.18 -6.97 -20.15
CA LEU A 109 20.21 -7.98 -20.54
C LEU A 109 19.24 -7.48 -21.62
N ALA A 110 18.69 -6.25 -21.49
CA ALA A 110 17.81 -5.72 -22.53
C ALA A 110 18.53 -5.63 -23.87
N GLU A 111 19.76 -5.12 -23.87
CA GLU A 111 20.55 -4.96 -25.07
C GLU A 111 20.94 -6.30 -25.72
N SER A 112 21.30 -7.31 -24.92
CA SER A 112 21.62 -8.64 -25.44
C SER A 112 20.40 -9.32 -26.03
N MET A 113 19.27 -9.32 -25.32
CA MET A 113 18.04 -9.96 -25.79
C MET A 113 17.49 -9.32 -27.06
N LEU A 114 17.43 -7.99 -27.12
CA LEU A 114 16.94 -7.30 -28.33
C LEU A 114 17.83 -7.60 -29.54
N ARG A 115 19.15 -7.72 -29.33
CA ARG A 115 20.11 -8.12 -30.36
C ARG A 115 19.88 -9.56 -30.82
N GLU A 116 19.70 -10.50 -29.89
CA GLU A 116 19.40 -11.92 -30.19
C GLU A 116 18.07 -12.08 -30.94
N MET A 117 17.07 -11.25 -30.60
CA MET A 117 15.78 -11.23 -31.28
C MET A 117 15.80 -10.49 -32.63
N GLY A 118 16.91 -9.83 -32.99
CA GLY A 118 17.03 -9.05 -34.23
C GLY A 118 16.21 -7.75 -34.23
N ILE A 119 15.87 -7.19 -33.06
CA ILE A 119 15.07 -5.97 -32.91
C ILE A 119 16.02 -4.77 -32.70
N PRO A 120 16.13 -3.83 -33.66
CA PRO A 120 17.03 -2.69 -33.54
C PRO A 120 16.58 -1.71 -32.44
N ILE A 121 17.55 -1.27 -31.63
CA ILE A 121 17.35 -0.19 -30.64
C ILE A 121 17.50 1.15 -31.34
N THR A 122 16.41 1.91 -31.40
CA THR A 122 16.33 3.21 -32.08
C THR A 122 16.59 4.40 -31.15
N GLU A 123 16.42 4.22 -29.84
CA GLU A 123 16.68 5.24 -28.85
C GLU A 123 17.10 4.61 -27.52
N ARG A 124 17.99 5.28 -26.78
CA ARG A 124 18.50 4.81 -25.50
C ARG A 124 18.69 5.97 -24.54
N ASN A 125 18.09 5.88 -23.35
CA ASN A 125 18.32 6.82 -22.24
C ASN A 125 18.36 6.04 -20.91
N VAL A 126 19.53 5.48 -20.61
CA VAL A 126 19.75 4.60 -19.45
C VAL A 126 20.95 5.01 -18.60
N GLY A 127 21.08 4.48 -17.38
CA GLY A 127 22.18 4.77 -16.45
C GLY A 127 22.04 6.13 -15.76
N GLY A 128 23.08 6.61 -15.05
CA GLY A 128 23.07 7.88 -14.31
C GLY A 128 22.48 7.77 -12.90
N GLU A 129 22.47 8.87 -12.14
CA GLU A 129 22.18 8.86 -10.68
C GLU A 129 20.74 9.29 -10.34
N SER A 130 19.92 9.53 -11.34
CA SER A 130 18.56 10.07 -11.15
C SER A 130 17.50 9.15 -11.72
N ALA A 131 16.37 9.06 -11.01
CA ALA A 131 15.16 8.44 -11.51
C ALA A 131 14.65 9.22 -12.74
N ARG A 132 13.91 8.54 -13.61
CA ARG A 132 13.24 9.18 -14.75
C ARG A 132 11.82 8.70 -14.90
N THR A 133 10.93 9.63 -15.20
CA THR A 133 9.59 9.29 -15.68
C THR A 133 9.63 9.25 -17.19
N ILE A 134 9.02 8.24 -17.79
CA ILE A 134 8.84 8.15 -19.24
C ILE A 134 7.35 8.12 -19.59
N LYS A 135 6.98 8.72 -20.71
CA LYS A 135 5.66 8.63 -21.35
C LYS A 135 5.86 8.25 -22.80
N PHE A 136 5.50 7.02 -23.16
CA PHE A 136 5.65 6.45 -24.48
C PHE A 136 4.31 6.42 -25.22
N ASN A 137 4.23 7.03 -26.40
CA ASN A 137 3.05 6.93 -27.26
C ASN A 137 3.18 5.68 -28.16
N THR A 138 2.24 4.74 -28.04
CA THR A 138 2.27 3.46 -28.79
C THR A 138 2.15 3.64 -30.30
N ALA A 139 1.50 4.70 -30.77
CA ALA A 139 1.24 4.93 -32.19
C ALA A 139 2.34 5.73 -32.88
N THR A 140 2.92 6.73 -32.21
CA THR A 140 3.96 7.60 -32.79
C THR A 140 5.38 7.16 -32.42
N ALA A 141 5.51 6.30 -31.41
CA ALA A 141 6.76 5.91 -30.78
C ALA A 141 7.51 7.04 -30.07
N ASP A 142 6.90 8.21 -29.88
CA ASP A 142 7.50 9.32 -29.14
C ASP A 142 7.62 8.97 -27.66
N VAL A 143 8.73 9.40 -27.05
CA VAL A 143 8.96 9.26 -25.62
C VAL A 143 9.28 10.63 -25.02
N LEU A 144 8.42 11.07 -24.10
CA LEU A 144 8.74 12.20 -23.23
C LEU A 144 9.40 11.66 -21.97
N HIS A 145 10.55 12.23 -21.60
CA HIS A 145 11.25 11.83 -20.38
C HIS A 145 11.77 13.04 -19.59
N ASN A 146 11.54 13.04 -18.27
CA ASN A 146 12.13 14.03 -17.36
C ASN A 146 13.16 13.35 -16.46
N GLN A 147 14.40 13.84 -16.49
CA GLN A 147 15.39 13.54 -15.46
C GLN A 147 15.14 14.52 -14.31
N THR A 148 14.96 14.02 -13.10
CA THR A 148 14.88 14.90 -11.92
C THR A 148 16.26 15.50 -11.65
N LYS A 149 16.57 16.63 -12.30
CA LYS A 149 17.56 17.60 -11.83
C LYS A 149 16.81 18.83 -11.33
N GLU A 150 17.22 19.36 -10.19
CA GLU A 150 16.76 20.64 -9.67
C GLU A 150 16.92 21.73 -10.75
N GLY A 151 15.82 22.44 -11.04
CA GLY A 151 15.80 23.73 -11.73
C GLY A 151 15.81 23.70 -13.26
N GLY A 152 14.67 24.04 -13.88
CA GLY A 152 14.59 24.43 -15.28
C GLY A 152 13.22 24.14 -15.89
N ALA A 153 12.46 25.18 -16.19
CA ALA A 153 11.05 25.13 -16.56
C ALA A 153 10.77 24.52 -17.94
N ASP A 154 9.89 23.51 -17.96
CA ASP A 154 8.75 23.44 -18.88
C ASP A 154 7.63 22.63 -18.19
N SER A 155 6.40 23.11 -18.35
CA SER A 155 5.23 22.88 -17.49
C SER A 155 5.09 21.45 -16.89
N PRO A 156 4.82 21.32 -15.58
CA PRO A 156 4.63 20.02 -14.94
C PRO A 156 3.40 19.32 -15.51
N VAL A 157 3.60 18.17 -16.15
CA VAL A 157 2.50 17.25 -16.42
C VAL A 157 2.16 16.54 -15.11
N ASP A 158 0.90 16.64 -14.71
CA ASP A 158 0.33 15.97 -13.53
C ASP A 158 0.71 14.47 -13.51
N VAL A 159 1.24 14.04 -12.36
CA VAL A 159 1.77 12.69 -12.05
C VAL A 159 0.99 12.07 -10.90
N SER A 160 -0.32 12.34 -10.84
CA SER A 160 -1.22 11.93 -9.77
C SER A 160 -1.01 10.48 -9.34
N GLY A 161 -0.33 10.28 -8.21
CA GLY A 161 -0.23 8.99 -7.50
C GLY A 161 1.12 8.68 -6.87
N PHE A 162 2.23 9.14 -7.46
CA PHE A 162 3.56 8.90 -6.91
C PHE A 162 4.12 10.17 -6.26
N LYS A 163 3.82 10.37 -4.97
CA LYS A 163 4.62 11.27 -4.13
C LYS A 163 5.86 10.50 -3.67
N PRO A 164 7.08 11.00 -3.89
CA PRO A 164 8.25 10.53 -3.17
C PRO A 164 7.95 10.54 -1.67
N LEU A 165 8.48 9.54 -0.96
CA LEU A 165 8.35 9.37 0.48
C LEU A 165 9.00 10.55 1.23
N ALA A 166 8.32 11.68 1.31
CA ALA A 166 8.76 12.82 2.08
C ALA A 166 8.53 12.50 3.56
N VAL A 167 9.59 12.12 4.27
CA VAL A 167 9.61 12.23 5.72
C VAL A 167 9.71 13.73 6.02
N ALA A 168 8.57 14.37 6.28
CA ALA A 168 8.53 15.80 6.55
C ALA A 168 9.47 16.13 7.73
N LYS A 169 10.50 16.92 7.46
CA LYS A 169 11.29 17.62 8.49
C LYS A 169 10.51 18.88 8.88
N GLY A 170 10.38 19.14 10.18
CA GLY A 170 9.73 20.36 10.69
C GLY A 170 8.19 20.31 10.78
N VAL A 171 7.60 19.12 11.00
CA VAL A 171 6.15 18.99 11.23
C VAL A 171 5.74 19.71 12.52
N LYS A 172 4.78 20.62 12.42
CA LYS A 172 4.20 21.38 13.54
C LYS A 172 3.06 20.63 14.19
N VAL A 173 3.24 20.26 15.45
CA VAL A 173 2.29 19.45 16.23
C VAL A 173 1.62 20.30 17.31
N LEU A 174 0.29 20.23 17.38
CA LEU A 174 -0.50 20.73 18.51
C LEU A 174 -0.93 19.55 19.39
N VAL A 175 -0.66 19.63 20.69
CA VAL A 175 -1.08 18.60 21.67
C VAL A 175 -2.32 19.06 22.42
N VAL A 176 -3.43 18.34 22.31
CA VAL A 176 -4.68 18.65 23.01
C VAL A 176 -5.07 17.49 23.91
N ASP A 177 -5.00 17.71 25.22
CA ASP A 177 -5.32 16.72 26.25
C ASP A 177 -5.64 17.45 27.56
N ASP A 178 -6.61 16.98 28.34
CA ASP A 178 -6.97 17.62 29.60
C ASP A 178 -5.90 17.41 30.69
N SER A 179 -5.13 16.32 30.60
CA SER A 179 -4.07 15.95 31.53
C SER A 179 -2.76 16.69 31.26
N ALA A 180 -2.33 17.50 32.23
CA ALA A 180 -1.04 18.21 32.16
C ALA A 180 0.16 17.24 32.03
N THR A 181 0.07 16.06 32.64
CA THR A 181 1.08 15.01 32.56
C THR A 181 1.20 14.47 31.14
N VAL A 182 0.06 14.15 30.50
CA VAL A 182 0.04 13.65 29.12
C VAL A 182 0.55 14.71 28.15
N ARG A 183 0.11 15.97 28.29
CA ARG A 183 0.62 17.08 27.47
C ARG A 183 2.14 17.20 27.56
N THR A 184 2.69 17.12 28.76
CA THR A 184 4.15 17.20 28.99
C THR A 184 4.88 16.01 28.39
N LEU A 185 4.36 14.81 28.59
CA LEU A 185 4.92 13.57 28.03
C LEU A 185 4.96 13.60 26.51
N PHE A 186 3.82 13.88 25.87
CA PHE A 186 3.71 13.90 24.42
C PHE A 186 4.56 15.02 23.80
N SER A 187 4.55 16.21 24.41
CA SER A 187 5.41 17.30 23.96
C SER A 187 6.89 16.91 23.97
N LYS A 188 7.34 16.21 25.04
CA LYS A 188 8.72 15.73 25.15
C LYS A 188 9.03 14.64 24.10
N ILE A 189 8.12 13.68 23.91
CA ILE A 189 8.24 12.64 22.87
C ILE A 189 8.41 13.28 21.49
N PHE A 190 7.52 14.20 21.12
CA PHE A 190 7.53 14.84 19.81
C PHE A 190 8.78 15.68 19.59
N THR A 191 9.14 16.51 20.56
CA THR A 191 10.36 17.35 20.49
C THR A 191 11.61 16.50 20.34
N SER A 192 11.73 15.41 21.12
CA SER A 192 12.88 14.50 21.05
C SER A 192 13.01 13.76 19.71
N SER A 193 11.89 13.63 18.98
CA SER A 193 11.83 13.00 17.67
C SER A 193 11.91 13.99 16.50
N GLY A 194 12.28 15.25 16.78
CA GLY A 194 12.48 16.29 15.77
C GLY A 194 11.19 16.86 15.18
N LEU A 195 10.07 16.77 15.89
CA LEU A 195 8.80 17.45 15.56
C LEU A 195 8.73 18.78 16.33
N GLU A 196 8.15 19.81 15.72
CA GLU A 196 7.99 21.13 16.33
C GLU A 196 6.67 21.19 17.12
N VAL A 197 6.73 21.20 18.45
CA VAL A 197 5.52 21.36 19.27
C VAL A 197 5.15 22.83 19.33
N VAL A 198 4.15 23.25 18.56
CA VAL A 198 3.75 24.67 18.44
C VAL A 198 2.81 25.14 19.54
N GLY A 199 2.27 24.21 20.32
CA GLY A 199 1.43 24.50 21.47
C GLY A 199 0.90 23.25 22.17
N ALA A 200 0.38 23.44 23.37
CA ALA A 200 -0.34 22.44 24.15
C ALA A 200 -1.60 23.06 24.76
N ALA A 201 -2.75 22.44 24.56
CA ALA A 201 -4.06 22.94 24.99
C ALA A 201 -4.73 21.98 25.98
N ALA A 202 -5.32 22.54 27.04
CA ALA A 202 -6.07 21.75 28.03
C ALA A 202 -7.55 21.52 27.67
N ASP A 203 -8.08 22.27 26.70
CA ASP A 203 -9.46 22.13 26.25
C ASP A 203 -9.64 22.60 24.80
N ALA A 204 -10.84 22.35 24.26
CA ALA A 204 -11.22 22.68 22.88
C ALA A 204 -11.11 24.19 22.54
N TYR A 205 -11.30 25.07 23.53
CA TYR A 205 -11.28 26.52 23.30
C TYR A 205 -9.84 27.02 23.15
N GLN A 206 -8.94 26.58 24.04
CA GLN A 206 -7.51 26.85 23.90
C GLN A 206 -6.95 26.25 22.61
N ALA A 207 -7.37 25.02 22.27
CA ALA A 207 -6.96 24.35 21.04
C ALA A 207 -7.36 25.17 19.80
N ARG A 208 -8.60 25.65 19.73
CA ARG A 208 -9.07 26.52 18.64
C ARG A 208 -8.19 27.76 18.47
N ASP A 209 -7.89 28.45 19.56
CA ASP A 209 -7.10 29.68 19.51
C ASP A 209 -5.66 29.41 19.03
N LEU A 210 -5.07 28.28 19.46
CA LEU A 210 -3.76 27.84 18.98
C LEU A 210 -3.78 27.41 17.52
N ILE A 211 -4.84 26.74 17.04
CA ILE A 211 -4.96 26.34 15.63
C ILE A 211 -4.93 27.56 14.72
N VAL A 212 -5.70 28.61 15.05
CA VAL A 212 -5.76 29.84 14.26
C VAL A 212 -4.41 30.57 14.26
N ASN A 213 -3.78 30.68 15.42
CA ASN A 213 -2.58 31.49 15.60
C ASN A 213 -1.28 30.79 15.18
N LYS A 214 -1.20 29.46 15.37
CA LYS A 214 0.03 28.69 15.19
C LYS A 214 0.02 27.83 13.93
N LYS A 215 -1.15 27.59 13.33
CA LYS A 215 -1.33 26.81 12.09
C LYS A 215 -0.56 25.48 12.13
N PRO A 216 -0.89 24.57 13.07
CA PRO A 216 -0.25 23.26 13.15
C PRO A 216 -0.53 22.43 11.90
N ASP A 217 0.42 21.57 11.54
CA ASP A 217 0.29 20.60 10.45
C ASP A 217 -0.51 19.36 10.89
N VAL A 218 -0.51 19.07 12.19
CA VAL A 218 -1.20 17.92 12.79
C VAL A 218 -1.54 18.20 14.25
N MET A 219 -2.63 17.62 14.71
CA MET A 219 -3.08 17.69 16.10
C MET A 219 -3.24 16.30 16.70
N THR A 220 -2.75 16.09 17.92
CA THR A 220 -3.23 14.99 18.77
C THR A 220 -4.39 15.47 19.61
N LEU A 221 -5.48 14.71 19.66
CA LEU A 221 -6.72 15.13 20.31
C LEU A 221 -7.26 14.04 21.24
N ASP A 222 -7.33 14.36 22.51
CA ASP A 222 -7.99 13.51 23.50
C ASP A 222 -9.51 13.42 23.27
N ILE A 223 -10.07 12.22 23.44
CA ILE A 223 -11.52 12.00 23.32
C ILE A 223 -12.27 12.64 24.48
N GLU A 224 -11.76 12.46 25.71
CA GLU A 224 -12.44 12.87 26.92
C GLU A 224 -11.87 14.19 27.40
N MET A 225 -12.63 15.27 27.25
CA MET A 225 -12.20 16.59 27.68
C MET A 225 -13.34 17.35 28.37
N PRO A 226 -13.02 18.23 29.33
CA PRO A 226 -14.02 19.05 30.00
C PRO A 226 -14.71 20.01 29.03
N LYS A 227 -15.97 20.34 29.31
CA LYS A 227 -16.85 21.26 28.55
C LYS A 227 -17.27 20.75 27.16
N MET A 228 -16.34 20.28 26.35
CA MET A 228 -16.58 19.78 25.00
C MET A 228 -15.70 18.55 24.74
N SER A 229 -16.32 17.42 24.39
CA SER A 229 -15.58 16.21 24.06
C SER A 229 -14.75 16.39 22.80
N GLY A 230 -13.65 15.64 22.69
CA GLY A 230 -12.78 15.65 21.51
C GLY A 230 -13.52 15.30 20.23
N VAL A 231 -14.48 14.37 20.28
CA VAL A 231 -15.29 13.99 19.11
C VAL A 231 -16.14 15.17 18.62
N MET A 232 -16.78 15.92 19.52
CA MET A 232 -17.55 17.12 19.16
C MET A 232 -16.64 18.24 18.65
N PHE A 233 -15.45 18.37 19.21
CA PHE A 233 -14.46 19.35 18.75
C PHE A 233 -13.95 19.00 17.35
N LEU A 234 -13.66 17.73 17.08
CA LEU A 234 -13.25 17.22 15.77
C LEU A 234 -14.31 17.54 14.71
N GLU A 235 -15.58 17.26 14.96
CA GLU A 235 -16.69 17.56 14.05
C GLU A 235 -16.71 19.06 13.65
N LYS A 236 -16.52 19.95 14.62
CA LYS A 236 -16.48 21.40 14.37
C LYS A 236 -15.22 21.81 13.60
N ILE A 237 -14.06 21.30 13.99
CA ILE A 237 -12.80 21.74 13.38
C ILE A 237 -12.68 21.23 11.94
N MET A 238 -13.09 20.01 11.65
CA MET A 238 -13.05 19.44 10.31
C MET A 238 -13.95 20.19 9.32
N LYS A 239 -15.01 20.86 9.81
CA LYS A 239 -15.90 21.71 9.00
C LYS A 239 -15.31 23.09 8.71
N HIS A 240 -14.60 23.69 9.66
CA HIS A 240 -14.18 25.10 9.58
C HIS A 240 -12.68 25.29 9.29
N HIS A 241 -11.84 24.42 9.86
CA HIS A 241 -10.38 24.41 9.73
C HIS A 241 -9.86 22.98 9.68
N PRO A 242 -10.03 22.26 8.54
CA PRO A 242 -9.63 20.87 8.43
C PRO A 242 -8.11 20.75 8.59
N ILE A 243 -7.68 20.05 9.64
CA ILE A 243 -6.30 19.69 9.91
C ILE A 243 -6.22 18.19 10.22
N PRO A 244 -5.11 17.51 9.88
CA PRO A 244 -4.90 16.13 10.30
C PRO A 244 -5.02 15.94 11.81
N VAL A 245 -5.84 15.00 12.26
CA VAL A 245 -6.04 14.69 13.68
C VAL A 245 -5.74 13.23 13.98
N VAL A 246 -4.89 12.99 14.99
CA VAL A 246 -4.69 11.69 15.63
C VAL A 246 -5.45 11.68 16.95
N MET A 247 -6.45 10.82 17.07
CA MET A 247 -7.24 10.70 18.30
C MET A 247 -6.45 9.93 19.36
N VAL A 248 -6.59 10.36 20.61
CA VAL A 248 -5.94 9.76 21.77
C VAL A 248 -7.01 9.38 22.79
N SER A 249 -6.94 8.18 23.37
CA SER A 249 -7.97 7.69 24.32
C SER A 249 -7.39 6.93 25.49
N SER A 250 -8.05 7.04 26.64
CA SER A 250 -7.94 6.09 27.74
C SER A 250 -8.59 4.75 27.35
N LEU A 251 -8.21 3.66 28.03
CA LEU A 251 -8.63 2.27 27.75
C LEU A 251 -10.13 1.95 27.97
N ALA A 252 -10.95 2.91 28.42
CA ALA A 252 -12.32 2.64 28.82
C ALA A 252 -13.33 2.89 27.68
N ASN A 253 -13.95 1.84 27.14
CA ASN A 253 -15.23 1.86 26.40
C ASN A 253 -15.46 2.98 25.35
N THR A 254 -14.43 3.42 24.63
CA THR A 254 -14.52 4.47 23.60
C THR A 254 -14.59 3.96 22.16
N GLY A 255 -14.84 2.66 21.93
CA GLY A 255 -14.82 2.08 20.57
C GLY A 255 -15.75 2.76 19.57
N GLU A 256 -16.97 3.13 20.00
CA GLU A 256 -17.91 3.89 19.16
C GLU A 256 -17.42 5.33 18.90
N ALA A 257 -16.82 5.96 19.90
CA ALA A 257 -16.24 7.30 19.76
C ALA A 257 -15.04 7.30 18.81
N ALA A 258 -14.21 6.26 18.85
CA ALA A 258 -13.08 6.08 17.94
C ALA A 258 -13.56 5.90 16.49
N LEU A 259 -14.56 5.03 16.25
CA LEU A 259 -15.15 4.85 14.93
C LEU A 259 -15.80 6.14 14.40
N LYS A 260 -16.62 6.80 15.23
CA LYS A 260 -17.22 8.07 14.88
C LYS A 260 -16.16 9.12 14.53
N SER A 261 -15.04 9.12 15.23
CA SER A 261 -13.94 10.04 14.94
C SER A 261 -13.30 9.76 13.58
N LEU A 262 -13.11 8.48 13.21
CA LEU A 262 -12.63 8.12 11.87
C LEU A 262 -13.63 8.56 10.78
N ASP A 263 -14.93 8.34 11.00
CA ASP A 263 -16.00 8.78 10.08
C ASP A 263 -16.05 10.32 9.94
N LEU A 264 -15.71 11.05 11.01
CA LEU A 264 -15.58 12.52 11.00
C LEU A 264 -14.27 13.01 10.37
N GLY A 265 -13.40 12.09 9.93
CA GLY A 265 -12.16 12.39 9.22
C GLY A 265 -10.90 12.44 10.07
N ALA A 266 -10.93 11.92 11.31
CA ALA A 266 -9.69 11.59 12.01
C ALA A 266 -8.83 10.65 11.17
N VAL A 267 -7.52 10.83 11.23
CA VAL A 267 -6.56 10.03 10.46
C VAL A 267 -6.34 8.67 11.11
N GLU A 268 -6.16 8.67 12.42
CA GLU A 268 -5.66 7.53 13.18
C GLU A 268 -5.98 7.69 14.67
N PHE A 269 -5.84 6.61 15.43
CA PHE A 269 -6.09 6.50 16.85
C PHE A 269 -4.90 5.92 17.63
N VAL A 270 -4.70 6.37 18.88
CA VAL A 270 -3.67 5.88 19.81
C VAL A 270 -4.25 5.74 21.23
N HIS A 271 -3.87 4.66 21.92
CA HIS A 271 -4.18 4.49 23.34
C HIS A 271 -3.15 5.19 24.23
N LYS A 272 -3.64 5.83 25.29
CA LYS A 272 -2.82 6.34 26.39
C LYS A 272 -2.18 5.18 27.15
N PRO A 273 -0.96 5.34 27.68
CA PRO A 273 -0.34 4.30 28.49
C PRO A 273 -1.10 4.20 29.81
N SER A 274 -1.49 2.98 30.21
CA SER A 274 -2.06 2.72 31.54
C SER A 274 -0.98 2.69 32.63
N GLN A 275 0.27 2.48 32.25
CA GLN A 275 1.43 2.38 33.13
C GLN A 275 2.60 3.19 32.58
N PHE A 276 3.28 3.94 33.46
CA PHE A 276 4.42 4.79 33.11
C PHE A 276 5.75 4.02 33.24
N ASP A 277 5.78 2.77 32.78
CA ASP A 277 7.01 1.99 32.69
C ASP A 277 7.91 2.55 31.58
N PRO A 278 9.23 2.73 31.82
CA PRO A 278 10.15 3.30 30.83
C PRO A 278 10.15 2.59 29.47
N GLN A 279 10.01 1.26 29.44
CA GLN A 279 10.01 0.48 28.21
C GLN A 279 8.69 0.66 27.44
N VAL A 280 7.56 0.63 28.15
CA VAL A 280 6.22 0.90 27.59
C VAL A 280 6.15 2.31 27.00
N LEU A 281 6.71 3.30 27.70
CA LEU A 281 6.77 4.68 27.24
C LEU A 281 7.64 4.86 25.99
N LYS A 282 8.72 4.08 25.87
CA LYS A 282 9.57 4.10 24.67
C LYS A 282 8.84 3.54 23.45
N GLU A 283 8.17 2.40 23.60
CA GLU A 283 7.40 1.77 22.52
C GLU A 283 6.20 2.63 22.09
N LEU A 284 5.52 3.24 23.05
CA LEU A 284 4.48 4.23 22.78
C LEU A 284 5.04 5.44 22.03
N ALA A 285 6.20 5.94 22.42
CA ALA A 285 6.82 7.10 21.78
C ALA A 285 7.11 6.83 20.30
N GLU A 286 7.71 5.68 19.98
CA GLU A 286 7.98 5.27 18.60
C GLU A 286 6.68 5.16 17.79
N THR A 287 5.66 4.50 18.34
CA THR A 287 4.36 4.30 17.70
C THR A 287 3.63 5.63 17.46
N LEU A 288 3.57 6.49 18.49
CA LEU A 288 2.87 7.77 18.46
C LEU A 288 3.53 8.75 17.47
N VAL A 289 4.86 8.85 17.49
CA VAL A 289 5.61 9.68 16.54
C VAL A 289 5.36 9.24 15.11
N MET A 290 5.35 7.92 14.87
CA MET A 290 5.10 7.36 13.55
C MET A 290 3.70 7.74 13.05
N LYS A 291 2.67 7.59 13.89
CA LYS A 291 1.27 7.93 13.55
C LYS A 291 1.05 9.42 13.35
N VAL A 292 1.73 10.28 14.11
CA VAL A 292 1.67 11.74 13.93
C VAL A 292 2.36 12.17 12.64
N ARG A 293 3.52 11.60 12.32
CA ARG A 293 4.20 11.83 11.02
C ARG A 293 3.35 11.34 9.84
N ALA A 294 2.66 10.22 10.01
CA ALA A 294 1.68 9.75 9.04
C ALA A 294 0.57 10.79 8.85
N ALA A 295 -0.12 11.18 9.93
CA ALA A 295 -1.20 12.16 9.84
C ALA A 295 -0.78 13.47 9.19
N ALA A 296 0.39 14.00 9.52
CA ALA A 296 0.90 15.24 8.92
C ALA A 296 1.11 15.17 7.38
N SER A 297 1.25 13.97 6.79
CA SER A 297 1.38 13.83 5.32
C SER A 297 0.03 13.77 4.58
N VAL A 298 -1.09 13.71 5.32
CA VAL A 298 -2.45 13.61 4.75
C VAL A 298 -2.95 14.98 4.29
N ASN A 299 -3.46 15.04 3.06
CA ASN A 299 -4.25 16.18 2.60
C ASN A 299 -5.73 15.99 2.93
N VAL A 300 -6.13 16.40 4.14
CA VAL A 300 -7.49 16.23 4.68
C VAL A 300 -8.55 16.96 3.85
N ILE A 301 -8.19 18.11 3.25
CA ILE A 301 -9.11 18.90 2.41
C ILE A 301 -9.48 18.13 1.14
N LYS A 302 -8.53 17.40 0.55
CA LYS A 302 -8.81 16.54 -0.61
C LYS A 302 -9.74 15.38 -0.21
N LYS A 303 -9.48 14.72 0.93
CA LYS A 303 -10.31 13.61 1.45
C LYS A 303 -11.77 14.03 1.71
N LEU A 304 -12.00 15.20 2.31
CA LEU A 304 -13.37 15.69 2.59
C LEU A 304 -14.16 16.09 1.33
N LYS A 305 -13.48 16.39 0.22
CA LYS A 305 -14.09 16.76 -1.06
C LYS A 305 -14.34 15.56 -1.98
N GLU A 306 -13.67 14.44 -1.75
CA GLU A 306 -13.88 13.20 -2.48
C GLU A 306 -15.14 12.49 -1.96
N THR A 307 -16.30 12.88 -2.50
CA THR A 307 -17.51 12.06 -2.46
C THR A 307 -17.24 10.72 -3.16
N PRO A 308 -17.83 9.58 -2.75
CA PRO A 308 -17.60 8.30 -3.43
C PRO A 308 -18.02 8.44 -4.89
N ALA A 309 -17.05 8.36 -5.79
CA ALA A 309 -17.32 8.44 -7.21
C ALA A 309 -18.05 7.16 -7.64
N SER A 310 -19.30 7.38 -8.06
CA SER A 310 -20.18 6.48 -8.81
C SER A 310 -19.47 5.37 -9.58
N GLU A 311 -19.95 4.14 -9.33
CA GLU A 311 -19.87 2.91 -10.12
C GLU A 311 -19.21 3.05 -11.50
N ALA A 312 -17.91 2.75 -11.59
CA ALA A 312 -17.27 2.41 -12.85
C ALA A 312 -16.89 0.92 -12.81
N ARG A 313 -17.64 0.11 -13.56
CA ARG A 313 -17.30 -1.30 -13.81
C ARG A 313 -15.95 -1.35 -14.55
N VAL A 314 -14.89 -1.63 -13.81
CA VAL A 314 -13.59 -1.97 -14.40
C VAL A 314 -13.68 -3.43 -14.86
N SER A 315 -13.79 -3.63 -16.17
CA SER A 315 -13.63 -4.95 -16.79
C SER A 315 -12.16 -5.35 -16.74
N VAL A 316 -11.80 -6.26 -15.85
CA VAL A 316 -10.45 -6.84 -15.78
C VAL A 316 -10.29 -7.84 -16.93
N PRO A 317 -9.24 -7.74 -17.78
CA PRO A 317 -8.99 -8.73 -18.81
C PRO A 317 -8.52 -10.05 -18.19
N THR A 318 -9.23 -11.13 -18.49
CA THR A 318 -8.88 -12.50 -18.14
C THR A 318 -7.80 -13.04 -19.08
N LYS A 319 -6.58 -13.28 -18.59
CA LYS A 319 -5.64 -14.23 -19.21
C LYS A 319 -5.76 -15.61 -18.53
N ALA A 320 -5.67 -16.65 -19.34
CA ALA A 320 -6.09 -18.02 -19.04
C ALA A 320 -5.11 -18.86 -18.19
N VAL A 321 -5.74 -19.57 -17.24
CA VAL A 321 -5.50 -20.91 -16.63
C VAL A 321 -4.09 -21.31 -16.22
N ARG A 322 -3.92 -21.51 -14.90
CA ARG A 322 -2.98 -22.50 -14.33
C ARG A 322 -3.63 -23.18 -13.13
N ARG A 323 -3.87 -24.50 -13.21
CA ARG A 323 -4.26 -25.35 -12.08
C ARG A 323 -3.11 -25.44 -11.07
N ALA A 324 -3.31 -24.96 -9.85
CA ALA A 324 -2.51 -25.35 -8.67
C ALA A 324 -3.23 -24.98 -7.35
N ALA A 325 -3.40 -25.98 -6.48
CA ALA A 325 -3.82 -25.94 -5.06
C ALA A 325 -5.14 -25.18 -4.72
N GLU A 326 -6.06 -25.89 -4.07
CA GLU A 326 -7.26 -25.28 -3.47
C GLU A 326 -6.86 -24.17 -2.49
N LEU A 327 -7.36 -22.95 -2.71
CA LEU A 327 -7.12 -21.80 -1.84
C LEU A 327 -7.57 -22.13 -0.42
N LYS A 328 -6.64 -22.11 0.55
CA LYS A 328 -6.90 -22.52 1.94
C LYS A 328 -7.21 -21.35 2.85
N ILE A 329 -6.58 -20.20 2.63
CA ILE A 329 -6.72 -19.04 3.51
C ILE A 329 -6.48 -17.71 2.79
N VAL A 330 -7.20 -16.69 3.22
CA VAL A 330 -6.98 -15.30 2.85
C VAL A 330 -6.42 -14.55 4.05
N VAL A 331 -5.32 -13.81 3.87
CA VAL A 331 -4.74 -12.97 4.92
C VAL A 331 -4.74 -11.52 4.47
N VAL A 332 -5.22 -10.62 5.33
CA VAL A 332 -5.34 -9.19 5.03
C VAL A 332 -4.52 -8.40 6.03
N GLY A 333 -3.68 -7.50 5.52
CA GLY A 333 -2.82 -6.63 6.30
C GLY A 333 -3.18 -5.17 6.09
N GLY A 334 -3.19 -4.39 7.16
CA GLY A 334 -3.43 -2.96 7.12
C GLY A 334 -2.97 -2.26 8.40
N ASN A 335 -2.97 -0.95 8.41
CA ASN A 335 -2.75 -0.12 9.60
C ASN A 335 -3.44 1.25 9.41
N ALA A 336 -2.78 2.35 9.79
CA ALA A 336 -3.28 3.71 9.64
C ALA A 336 -3.91 3.93 8.27
N GLY A 337 -5.13 4.48 8.24
CA GLY A 337 -5.84 4.76 6.99
C GLY A 337 -6.39 3.55 6.23
N SER A 338 -6.20 2.29 6.69
CA SER A 338 -6.75 1.11 6.02
C SER A 338 -8.22 0.81 6.33
N ALA A 339 -8.81 1.45 7.35
CA ALA A 339 -10.14 1.07 7.86
C ALA A 339 -11.24 1.15 6.78
N ASP A 340 -11.27 2.22 5.99
CA ASP A 340 -12.28 2.41 4.93
C ASP A 340 -12.14 1.35 3.84
N ALA A 341 -10.91 1.08 3.38
CA ALA A 341 -10.62 0.06 2.38
C ALA A 341 -10.97 -1.36 2.88
N LEU A 342 -10.73 -1.62 4.17
CA LEU A 342 -11.07 -2.88 4.82
C LEU A 342 -12.58 -3.06 4.94
N GLU A 343 -13.35 -2.01 5.25
CA GLU A 343 -14.82 -2.03 5.26
C GLU A 343 -15.35 -2.37 3.86
N GLN A 344 -14.85 -1.71 2.81
CA GLN A 344 -15.24 -1.97 1.42
C GLN A 344 -14.93 -3.40 0.98
N PHE A 345 -13.73 -3.91 1.31
CA PHE A 345 -13.33 -5.28 1.02
C PHE A 345 -14.28 -6.28 1.70
N ILE A 346 -14.55 -6.14 3.00
CA ILE A 346 -15.38 -7.07 3.76
C ILE A 346 -16.84 -7.03 3.31
N ALA A 347 -17.38 -5.84 3.01
CA ALA A 347 -18.77 -5.67 2.57
C ALA A 347 -19.06 -6.39 1.24
N THR A 348 -18.04 -6.59 0.41
CA THR A 348 -18.17 -7.19 -0.93
C THR A 348 -17.79 -8.67 -0.98
N LEU A 349 -17.37 -9.27 0.13
CA LEU A 349 -17.09 -10.70 0.22
C LEU A 349 -18.36 -11.55 0.03
N ALA A 350 -18.19 -12.72 -0.57
CA ALA A 350 -19.26 -13.71 -0.73
C ALA A 350 -19.35 -14.60 0.52
N ALA A 351 -20.53 -15.19 0.76
CA ALA A 351 -20.75 -16.04 1.94
C ALA A 351 -19.89 -17.32 1.93
N ASP A 352 -19.45 -17.75 0.74
CA ASP A 352 -18.59 -18.91 0.50
C ASP A 352 -17.10 -18.54 0.34
N THR A 353 -16.70 -17.31 0.68
CA THR A 353 -15.28 -16.91 0.69
C THR A 353 -14.48 -17.79 1.67
N PRO A 354 -13.28 -18.29 1.31
CA PRO A 354 -12.39 -19.01 2.24
C PRO A 354 -12.12 -18.21 3.53
N PRO A 355 -11.68 -18.84 4.64
CA PRO A 355 -11.44 -18.12 5.88
C PRO A 355 -10.51 -16.93 5.66
N VAL A 356 -10.92 -15.76 6.15
CA VAL A 356 -10.16 -14.52 6.07
C VAL A 356 -9.61 -14.18 7.46
N VAL A 357 -8.32 -13.86 7.56
CA VAL A 357 -7.70 -13.37 8.80
C VAL A 357 -7.16 -11.97 8.58
N VAL A 358 -7.51 -11.04 9.46
CA VAL A 358 -7.17 -9.62 9.35
C VAL A 358 -6.19 -9.24 10.45
N SER A 359 -5.03 -8.75 10.04
CA SER A 359 -4.05 -8.05 10.87
C SER A 359 -4.14 -6.56 10.56
N CYS A 360 -4.78 -5.79 11.43
CA CYS A 360 -4.88 -4.34 11.27
C CYS A 360 -4.79 -3.63 12.63
N SER A 361 -3.65 -3.00 12.89
CA SER A 361 -3.33 -2.38 14.19
C SER A 361 -4.25 -1.20 14.54
N THR A 362 -4.77 -0.48 13.54
CA THR A 362 -5.76 0.58 13.73
C THR A 362 -7.05 0.03 14.32
N VAL A 363 -7.65 -1.00 13.69
CA VAL A 363 -8.96 -1.54 14.12
C VAL A 363 -8.88 -2.51 15.30
N ALA A 364 -7.73 -3.16 15.51
CA ALA A 364 -7.52 -4.12 16.60
C ALA A 364 -7.84 -3.53 17.99
N ASN A 365 -7.61 -2.24 18.14
CA ASN A 365 -7.86 -1.45 19.35
C ASN A 365 -9.34 -1.28 19.71
N PHE A 366 -10.25 -1.37 18.73
CA PHE A 366 -11.71 -1.19 18.90
C PHE A 366 -12.49 -2.25 18.11
N VAL A 367 -11.91 -3.45 18.02
CA VAL A 367 -12.34 -4.51 17.10
C VAL A 367 -13.81 -4.89 17.24
N THR A 368 -14.34 -4.94 18.46
CA THR A 368 -15.76 -5.28 18.72
C THR A 368 -16.72 -4.25 18.13
N ALA A 369 -16.40 -2.96 18.27
CA ALA A 369 -17.20 -1.90 17.69
C ALA A 369 -17.09 -1.94 16.15
N TYR A 370 -15.87 -2.14 15.62
CA TYR A 370 -15.64 -2.22 14.18
C TYR A 370 -16.42 -3.38 13.54
N ILE A 371 -16.36 -4.57 14.17
CA ILE A 371 -17.14 -5.75 13.76
C ILE A 371 -18.64 -5.42 13.74
N SER A 372 -19.15 -4.74 14.76
CA SER A 372 -20.57 -4.37 14.82
C SER A 372 -20.99 -3.47 13.65
N LYS A 373 -20.13 -2.52 13.25
CA LYS A 373 -20.32 -1.67 12.07
C LYS A 373 -20.36 -2.49 10.77
N VAL A 374 -19.35 -3.33 10.53
CA VAL A 374 -19.20 -4.05 9.25
C VAL A 374 -20.17 -5.22 9.10
N LYS A 375 -20.57 -5.87 10.21
CA LYS A 375 -21.50 -7.02 10.21
C LYS A 375 -22.85 -6.67 9.58
N ALA A 376 -23.32 -5.43 9.73
CA ALA A 376 -24.59 -4.99 9.17
C ALA A 376 -24.62 -4.97 7.63
N LYS A 377 -23.43 -4.95 6.99
CA LYS A 377 -23.27 -4.82 5.53
C LYS A 377 -22.59 -6.04 4.88
N SER A 378 -22.26 -7.08 5.65
CA SER A 378 -21.45 -8.21 5.17
C SER A 378 -22.25 -9.50 4.99
N LYS A 379 -21.95 -10.26 3.93
CA LYS A 379 -22.46 -11.63 3.74
C LYS A 379 -21.64 -12.69 4.50
N VAL A 380 -20.45 -12.31 4.93
CA VAL A 380 -19.55 -13.09 5.79
C VAL A 380 -19.81 -12.77 7.26
N THR A 381 -19.30 -13.63 8.15
CA THR A 381 -19.40 -13.48 9.61
C THR A 381 -18.09 -12.93 10.18
N PRO A 382 -18.00 -11.62 10.44
CA PRO A 382 -16.85 -11.03 11.12
C PRO A 382 -16.86 -11.38 12.63
N VAL A 383 -15.72 -11.83 13.15
CA VAL A 383 -15.53 -12.25 14.54
C VAL A 383 -14.17 -11.80 15.09
N VAL A 384 -14.08 -11.62 16.40
CA VAL A 384 -12.78 -11.46 17.08
C VAL A 384 -12.13 -12.83 17.17
N GLY A 385 -10.93 -12.98 16.62
CA GLY A 385 -10.18 -14.23 16.65
C GLY A 385 -9.73 -14.59 18.06
N LYS A 386 -9.75 -15.89 18.36
CA LYS A 386 -9.29 -16.47 19.63
C LYS A 386 -8.15 -17.45 19.37
N ASP A 387 -7.28 -17.64 20.36
CA ASP A 387 -6.23 -18.64 20.25
C ASP A 387 -6.84 -20.04 20.06
N GLY A 388 -6.36 -20.76 19.05
CA GLY A 388 -6.85 -22.10 18.72
C GLY A 388 -8.11 -22.13 17.87
N ASP A 389 -8.61 -20.99 17.37
CA ASP A 389 -9.77 -20.98 16.48
C ASP A 389 -9.50 -21.78 15.20
N PHE A 390 -10.34 -22.78 14.94
CA PHE A 390 -10.43 -23.43 13.63
C PHE A 390 -11.12 -22.49 12.65
N LEU A 391 -10.41 -22.11 11.60
CA LEU A 391 -10.86 -21.07 10.68
C LEU A 391 -11.79 -21.64 9.63
N ARG A 392 -12.98 -21.04 9.52
CA ARG A 392 -14.08 -21.55 8.70
C ARG A 392 -14.35 -20.65 7.49
N MET A 393 -14.81 -21.27 6.40
CA MET A 393 -15.34 -20.55 5.25
C MET A 393 -16.47 -19.60 5.68
N GLY A 394 -16.58 -18.46 4.99
CA GLY A 394 -17.57 -17.42 5.26
C GLY A 394 -17.32 -16.61 6.53
N HIS A 395 -16.14 -16.73 7.16
CA HIS A 395 -15.79 -16.01 8.38
C HIS A 395 -14.58 -15.09 8.18
N VAL A 396 -14.60 -13.95 8.85
CA VAL A 396 -13.49 -12.98 8.90
C VAL A 396 -13.02 -12.84 10.34
N TYR A 397 -11.81 -13.29 10.63
CA TYR A 397 -11.23 -13.29 11.97
C TYR A 397 -10.31 -12.08 12.13
N PHE A 398 -10.64 -11.19 13.05
CA PHE A 398 -9.80 -10.06 13.38
C PHE A 398 -8.86 -10.41 14.52
N ILE A 399 -7.57 -10.18 14.32
CA ILE A 399 -6.58 -10.34 15.39
C ILE A 399 -6.77 -9.20 16.40
N PRO A 400 -6.98 -9.49 17.69
CA PRO A 400 -7.17 -8.46 18.72
C PRO A 400 -5.87 -7.70 18.99
N SER A 401 -5.98 -6.55 19.68
CA SER A 401 -4.81 -5.83 20.19
C SER A 401 -3.97 -6.69 21.14
N GLU A 402 -2.74 -6.26 21.42
CA GLU A 402 -1.78 -6.94 22.32
C GLU A 402 -1.28 -8.32 21.85
N HIS A 403 -1.68 -8.77 20.66
CA HIS A 403 -1.31 -10.08 20.13
C HIS A 403 -0.85 -9.98 18.67
N HIS A 404 0.09 -10.84 18.29
CA HIS A 404 0.28 -11.22 16.91
C HIS A 404 -0.59 -12.44 16.58
N GLY A 405 -1.11 -12.49 15.36
CA GLY A 405 -1.77 -13.68 14.83
C GLY A 405 -0.84 -14.45 13.91
N LYS A 406 -0.75 -15.76 14.14
CA LYS A 406 -0.06 -16.71 13.27
C LYS A 406 -1.05 -17.75 12.76
N ILE A 407 -0.82 -18.20 11.54
CA ILE A 407 -1.55 -19.32 10.96
C ILE A 407 -0.72 -20.58 11.11
N VAL A 408 -1.35 -21.66 11.57
CA VAL A 408 -0.75 -23.00 11.62
C VAL A 408 -1.69 -24.03 10.99
N THR A 409 -1.12 -25.15 10.56
CA THR A 409 -1.89 -26.27 10.02
C THR A 409 -2.45 -27.12 11.15
N GLY A 410 -3.79 -27.23 11.22
CA GLY A 410 -4.49 -28.12 12.12
C GLY A 410 -5.06 -29.35 11.40
N PRO A 411 -5.59 -30.33 12.15
CA PRO A 411 -6.14 -31.57 11.59
C PRO A 411 -7.38 -31.35 10.69
N GLN A 412 -8.09 -30.24 10.86
CA GLN A 412 -9.30 -29.89 10.11
C GLN A 412 -9.12 -28.68 9.18
N GLY A 413 -7.88 -28.21 8.99
CA GLY A 413 -7.58 -27.02 8.20
C GLY A 413 -6.82 -25.94 8.99
N PRO A 414 -6.87 -24.67 8.53
CA PRO A 414 -6.12 -23.59 9.15
C PRO A 414 -6.60 -23.27 10.57
N VAL A 415 -5.65 -23.05 11.48
CA VAL A 415 -5.90 -22.66 12.88
C VAL A 415 -5.19 -21.33 13.15
N LEU A 416 -5.89 -20.41 13.83
CA LEU A 416 -5.32 -19.17 14.33
C LEU A 416 -4.62 -19.41 15.67
N LYS A 417 -3.36 -18.99 15.75
CA LYS A 417 -2.60 -18.90 17.00
C LYS A 417 -2.33 -17.45 17.35
N LEU A 418 -2.62 -17.10 18.59
CA LEU A 418 -2.38 -15.76 19.13
C LEU A 418 -1.19 -15.82 20.08
N GLU A 419 -0.20 -14.96 19.82
CA GLU A 419 1.00 -14.87 20.63
C GLU A 419 1.20 -13.43 21.10
N LYS A 420 1.56 -13.26 22.37
CA LYS A 420 2.05 -11.98 22.88
C LYS A 420 3.49 -11.78 22.43
N GLY A 421 3.84 -10.56 22.09
CA GLY A 421 5.19 -10.21 21.65
C GLY A 421 5.37 -8.71 21.51
N ALA A 422 6.63 -8.31 21.39
CA ALA A 422 6.98 -6.92 21.08
C ALA A 422 6.53 -6.57 19.65
N PRO A 423 6.16 -5.30 19.38
CA PRO A 423 5.76 -4.86 18.04
C PRO A 423 6.78 -5.23 16.95
N VAL A 424 6.29 -5.72 15.81
CA VAL A 424 7.12 -6.05 14.64
C VAL A 424 6.89 -5.00 13.56
N ALA A 425 7.97 -4.41 13.05
CA ALA A 425 7.89 -3.22 12.18
C ALA A 425 7.05 -2.09 12.82
N SER A 426 7.14 -1.96 14.15
CA SER A 426 6.35 -1.04 14.99
C SER A 426 4.83 -1.24 14.90
N GLN A 427 4.37 -2.44 14.53
CA GLN A 427 2.95 -2.81 14.49
C GLN A 427 2.65 -3.98 15.42
N LEU A 428 1.53 -3.89 16.14
CA LEU A 428 0.93 -4.96 16.93
C LEU A 428 -0.60 -4.87 16.82
N PRO A 429 -1.27 -5.84 16.17
CA PRO A 429 -0.72 -6.96 15.38
C PRO A 429 0.10 -6.50 14.16
N SER A 430 0.95 -7.39 13.65
CA SER A 430 1.80 -7.15 12.46
C SER A 430 1.32 -8.00 11.30
N SER A 431 1.24 -7.39 10.13
CA SER A 431 0.90 -8.05 8.86
C SER A 431 2.03 -8.97 8.40
N ASN A 432 3.29 -8.61 8.64
CA ASN A 432 4.42 -9.50 8.33
C ASN A 432 4.31 -10.85 9.05
N VAL A 433 4.00 -10.84 10.36
CA VAL A 433 3.89 -12.07 11.16
C VAL A 433 2.75 -12.97 10.63
N LEU A 434 1.60 -12.36 10.32
CA LEU A 434 0.45 -13.08 9.77
C LEU A 434 0.78 -13.69 8.41
N PHE A 435 1.34 -12.89 7.48
CA PHE A 435 1.59 -13.32 6.11
C PHE A 435 2.67 -14.40 6.04
N GLN A 436 3.77 -14.24 6.79
CA GLN A 436 4.86 -15.22 6.83
C GLN A 436 4.39 -16.57 7.37
N SER A 437 3.63 -16.58 8.47
CA SER A 437 3.11 -17.83 9.04
C SER A 437 2.09 -18.52 8.13
N ALA A 438 1.23 -17.76 7.44
CA ALA A 438 0.32 -18.30 6.44
C ALA A 438 1.09 -18.91 5.26
N ALA A 439 2.07 -18.18 4.71
CA ALA A 439 2.92 -18.65 3.62
C ALA A 439 3.64 -19.95 3.98
N ASN A 440 4.26 -20.01 5.16
CA ASN A 440 4.95 -21.21 5.64
C ASN A 440 3.99 -22.41 5.84
N SER A 441 2.74 -22.17 6.22
CA SER A 441 1.77 -23.24 6.46
C SER A 441 1.12 -23.78 5.19
N PHE A 442 0.82 -22.91 4.22
CA PHE A 442 -0.03 -23.26 3.07
C PHE A 442 0.57 -22.93 1.69
N GLY A 443 1.71 -22.22 1.62
CA GLY A 443 2.38 -21.84 0.38
C GLY A 443 1.43 -21.31 -0.69
N LYS A 444 1.26 -22.07 -1.77
CA LYS A 444 0.36 -21.76 -2.90
C LYS A 444 -1.12 -21.61 -2.52
N GLY A 445 -1.53 -22.16 -1.38
CA GLY A 445 -2.89 -22.05 -0.84
C GLY A 445 -3.19 -20.73 -0.10
N VAL A 446 -2.30 -19.73 -0.18
CA VAL A 446 -2.45 -18.42 0.46
C VAL A 446 -2.78 -17.34 -0.57
N PHE A 447 -3.74 -16.49 -0.22
CA PHE A 447 -4.00 -15.23 -0.90
C PHE A 447 -3.82 -14.08 0.11
N ALA A 448 -2.79 -13.27 -0.10
CA ALA A 448 -2.45 -12.15 0.78
C ALA A 448 -2.88 -10.82 0.16
N VAL A 449 -3.53 -9.97 0.95
CA VAL A 449 -3.96 -8.63 0.58
C VAL A 449 -3.29 -7.61 1.50
N LEU A 450 -2.47 -6.71 0.95
CA LEU A 450 -1.89 -5.59 1.70
C LEU A 450 -2.61 -4.29 1.34
N LEU A 451 -3.31 -3.73 2.32
CA LEU A 451 -3.97 -2.44 2.21
C LEU A 451 -2.97 -1.29 2.44
N GLY A 452 -3.37 -0.09 2.04
CA GLY A 452 -2.62 1.14 2.30
C GLY A 452 -2.41 1.35 3.79
N GLY A 453 -1.19 1.72 4.17
CA GLY A 453 -0.79 1.95 5.55
C GLY A 453 0.50 2.76 5.61
N PHE A 454 0.80 3.31 6.77
CA PHE A 454 2.08 3.94 7.04
C PHE A 454 3.15 2.88 7.29
N GLY A 455 4.38 3.13 6.81
CA GLY A 455 5.49 2.18 6.90
C GLY A 455 5.36 1.01 5.93
N THR A 456 6.14 -0.05 6.16
CA THR A 456 6.29 -1.18 5.23
C THR A 456 5.92 -2.52 5.89
N ASP A 457 5.14 -2.50 6.97
CA ASP A 457 4.61 -3.73 7.55
C ASP A 457 3.74 -4.49 6.53
N GLY A 458 3.87 -5.81 6.48
CA GLY A 458 3.27 -6.68 5.46
C GLY A 458 4.11 -6.87 4.20
N VAL A 459 5.02 -5.95 3.84
CA VAL A 459 5.82 -6.06 2.60
C VAL A 459 6.75 -7.28 2.63
N ASN A 460 7.48 -7.49 3.73
CA ASN A 460 8.34 -8.68 3.89
C ASN A 460 7.51 -9.96 3.93
N GLY A 461 6.29 -9.88 4.47
CA GLY A 461 5.30 -10.94 4.44
C GLY A 461 4.88 -11.31 3.01
N LEU A 462 4.58 -10.32 2.17
CA LEU A 462 4.26 -10.54 0.75
C LEU A 462 5.43 -11.16 -0.01
N THR A 463 6.67 -10.76 0.30
CA THR A 463 7.87 -11.39 -0.25
C THR A 463 7.89 -12.89 0.03
N GLU A 464 7.60 -13.31 1.27
CA GLU A 464 7.59 -14.73 1.65
C GLU A 464 6.39 -15.48 1.02
N VAL A 465 5.21 -14.86 1.00
CA VAL A 465 4.01 -15.41 0.31
C VAL A 465 4.34 -15.73 -1.15
N GLN A 466 4.95 -14.77 -1.86
CA GLN A 466 5.30 -14.93 -3.26
C GLN A 466 6.38 -15.99 -3.47
N LYS A 467 7.43 -15.98 -2.63
CA LYS A 467 8.50 -16.97 -2.66
C LYS A 467 7.98 -18.41 -2.50
N LEU A 468 6.93 -18.60 -1.69
CA LEU A 468 6.28 -19.90 -1.49
C LEU A 468 5.10 -20.16 -2.45
N GLY A 469 4.93 -19.28 -3.44
CA GLY A 469 4.00 -19.45 -4.56
C GLY A 469 2.54 -19.08 -4.25
N GLY A 470 2.27 -18.43 -3.13
CA GLY A 470 0.97 -17.80 -2.85
C GLY A 470 0.76 -16.54 -3.69
N ALA A 471 -0.46 -16.01 -3.67
CA ALA A 471 -0.82 -14.80 -4.38
C ALA A 471 -0.69 -13.57 -3.47
N SER A 472 -0.07 -12.50 -3.97
CA SER A 472 0.13 -11.24 -3.26
C SER A 472 -0.58 -10.11 -4.01
N VAL A 473 -1.56 -9.48 -3.38
CA VAL A 473 -2.34 -8.37 -3.96
C VAL A 473 -2.19 -7.14 -3.08
N VAL A 474 -2.08 -5.96 -3.68
CA VAL A 474 -1.98 -4.71 -2.92
C VAL A 474 -3.07 -3.73 -3.33
N GLN A 475 -3.49 -2.90 -2.37
CA GLN A 475 -4.38 -1.78 -2.64
C GLN A 475 -3.69 -0.77 -3.57
N HIS A 476 -4.45 -0.19 -4.49
CA HIS A 476 -3.96 0.82 -5.41
C HIS A 476 -3.44 2.06 -4.64
N PRO A 477 -2.17 2.47 -4.84
CA PRO A 477 -1.57 3.58 -4.10
C PRO A 477 -2.33 4.92 -4.17
N GLU A 478 -3.03 5.21 -5.27
CA GLU A 478 -3.73 6.49 -5.44
C GLU A 478 -4.96 6.67 -4.51
N GLU A 479 -5.63 5.58 -4.13
CA GLU A 479 -6.77 5.63 -3.21
C GLU A 479 -6.36 5.34 -1.76
N ALA A 480 -5.16 4.80 -1.57
CA ALA A 480 -4.61 4.55 -0.25
C ALA A 480 -4.31 5.89 0.43
N GLN A 481 -4.92 6.13 1.58
CA GLN A 481 -4.62 7.30 2.41
C GLN A 481 -3.11 7.37 2.74
N PHE A 482 -2.51 6.21 2.95
CA PHE A 482 -1.06 6.03 3.12
C PHE A 482 -0.57 4.95 2.17
N PRO A 483 0.15 5.29 1.09
CA PRO A 483 0.49 4.32 0.06
C PRO A 483 1.80 3.55 0.32
N TYR A 484 2.46 3.75 1.47
CA TYR A 484 3.84 3.30 1.74
C TYR A 484 4.03 1.79 1.51
N GLY A 485 3.20 0.96 2.15
CA GLY A 485 3.25 -0.50 2.02
C GLY A 485 3.02 -0.97 0.57
N PRO A 486 1.88 -0.63 -0.06
CA PRO A 486 1.63 -0.95 -1.46
C PRO A 486 2.69 -0.45 -2.44
N GLN A 487 3.15 0.81 -2.31
CA GLN A 487 4.22 1.36 -3.16
C GLN A 487 5.50 0.57 -3.01
N LYS A 488 5.91 0.24 -1.77
CA LYS A 488 7.13 -0.52 -1.55
C LYS A 488 7.01 -1.95 -2.07
N ALA A 489 5.83 -2.58 -1.91
CA ALA A 489 5.56 -3.89 -2.46
C ALA A 489 5.66 -3.89 -4.00
N ILE A 490 5.13 -2.85 -4.66
CA ILE A 490 5.21 -2.65 -6.10
C ILE A 490 6.67 -2.41 -6.54
N GLU A 491 7.41 -1.53 -5.84
CA GLU A 491 8.81 -1.22 -6.11
C GLU A 491 9.69 -2.48 -6.03
N LEU A 492 9.47 -3.31 -5.02
CA LEU A 492 10.15 -4.60 -4.86
C LEU A 492 9.60 -5.68 -5.80
N GLY A 493 8.47 -5.43 -6.45
CA GLY A 493 7.74 -6.36 -7.33
C GLY A 493 7.01 -7.49 -6.62
N VAL A 494 6.87 -7.44 -5.30
CA VAL A 494 6.22 -8.49 -4.50
C VAL A 494 4.69 -8.39 -4.50
N ALA A 495 4.14 -7.49 -5.32
CA ALA A 495 2.71 -7.39 -5.64
C ALA A 495 2.41 -8.04 -7.00
N ASP A 496 1.65 -9.14 -7.00
CA ASP A 496 1.18 -9.78 -8.22
C ASP A 496 0.08 -8.94 -8.89
N GLU A 497 -0.81 -8.32 -8.12
CA GLU A 497 -1.80 -7.38 -8.63
C GLU A 497 -1.94 -6.11 -7.78
N VAL A 498 -2.31 -5.01 -8.44
CA VAL A 498 -2.55 -3.70 -7.84
C VAL A 498 -4.00 -3.31 -8.14
N LEU A 499 -4.85 -3.28 -7.12
CA LEU A 499 -6.29 -3.16 -7.30
C LEU A 499 -6.90 -2.10 -6.39
N LYS A 500 -7.97 -1.47 -6.85
CA LYS A 500 -8.82 -0.65 -5.99
C LYS A 500 -9.52 -1.51 -4.93
N ALA A 501 -9.82 -0.96 -3.77
CA ALA A 501 -10.38 -1.67 -2.62
C ALA A 501 -11.68 -2.41 -2.97
N GLU A 502 -12.55 -1.78 -3.77
CA GLU A 502 -13.81 -2.35 -4.26
C GLU A 502 -13.61 -3.56 -5.19
N ALA A 503 -12.46 -3.64 -5.87
CA ALA A 503 -12.14 -4.73 -6.81
C ALA A 503 -11.45 -5.93 -6.14
N LEU A 504 -10.91 -5.76 -4.92
CA LEU A 504 -10.14 -6.80 -4.22
C LEU A 504 -10.97 -8.07 -3.98
N ALA A 505 -12.20 -7.95 -3.50
CA ALA A 505 -13.07 -9.10 -3.21
C ALA A 505 -13.47 -9.84 -4.49
N ALA A 506 -13.83 -9.11 -5.55
CA ALA A 506 -14.20 -9.69 -6.84
C ALA A 506 -13.02 -10.47 -7.44
N TYR A 507 -11.81 -9.89 -7.38
CA TYR A 507 -10.59 -10.53 -7.86
C TYR A 507 -10.24 -11.79 -7.04
N LEU A 508 -10.39 -11.75 -5.71
CA LEU A 508 -10.24 -12.94 -4.86
C LEU A 508 -11.16 -14.08 -5.29
N MET A 509 -12.44 -13.80 -5.54
CA MET A 509 -13.41 -14.82 -5.96
C MET A 509 -13.09 -15.36 -7.36
N GLN A 510 -12.66 -14.50 -8.27
CA GLN A 510 -12.19 -14.91 -9.59
C GLN A 510 -10.96 -15.83 -9.49
N TYR A 511 -9.96 -15.44 -8.68
CA TYR A 511 -8.76 -16.21 -8.43
C TYR A 511 -9.08 -17.60 -7.87
N ARG A 512 -10.01 -17.68 -6.91
CA ARG A 512 -10.49 -18.95 -6.35
C ARG A 512 -11.12 -19.83 -7.44
N ASN A 513 -12.05 -19.27 -8.24
CA ASN A 513 -12.82 -20.04 -9.21
C ASN A 513 -11.99 -20.52 -10.41
N GLN A 514 -10.95 -19.79 -10.79
CA GLN A 514 -9.99 -20.21 -11.82
C GLN A 514 -9.20 -21.47 -11.43
N ASN A 515 -9.13 -21.79 -10.13
CA ASN A 515 -8.43 -22.96 -9.61
C ASN A 515 -9.35 -24.18 -9.38
N LEU A 516 -10.66 -24.05 -9.62
CA LEU A 516 -11.66 -25.12 -9.44
C LEU A 516 -11.90 -25.96 -10.70
N TYR A 517 -11.39 -25.54 -11.87
CA TYR A 517 -11.52 -26.28 -13.12
C TYR A 517 -10.22 -26.92 -13.53
#